data_AF-A0A7V9Q8P8-F1
#
_entry.id   AF-A0A7V9Q8P8-F1
#
_cell.length_a   1.000
_cell.length_b   1.000
_cell.length_c   1.000
_cell.angle_alpha   90.00
_cell.angle_beta   90.00
_cell.angle_gamma   90.00
#
_symmetry.space_group_name_H-M   'P 1'
#
loop_
_entity.id
_entity.type
_entity.pdbx_description
1 polymer ?
#
loop_
_entity_poly.entity_id
_entity_poly.type
_entity_poly.pdbx_seq_one_letter_code
_entity_poly.pdbx_strand_id
1 'polypeptide(L)'
;MKKLLILMTCFVFLATAVVPETFGQDRRRSRFGRKSRTAAIIGGGAVAGALLGGTKGAAIGGGGATVYAMNRGAARRNFKRRNRTLATVAGGTALGAGVGAAAGGKKAATAGAIVGGGGTYLYSRSKRARRPY
;
A
#
# COMPACT_ATOMS: atom_id res chain seq x y z
N MET A 1 31.37 6.99 -1.04
CA MET A 1 30.05 6.67 -0.42
C MET A 1 28.84 6.88 -1.34
N LYS A 2 28.79 7.94 -2.16
CA LYS A 2 27.64 8.22 -3.07
C LYS A 2 27.33 7.10 -4.07
N LYS A 3 28.36 6.44 -4.63
CA LYS A 3 28.22 5.31 -5.56
C LYS A 3 27.55 4.08 -4.91
N LEU A 4 27.85 3.83 -3.64
CA LEU A 4 27.28 2.73 -2.85
C LEU A 4 25.81 2.99 -2.51
N LEU A 5 25.47 4.25 -2.27
CA LEU A 5 24.10 4.69 -2.01
C LEU A 5 23.23 4.58 -3.28
N ILE A 6 23.77 4.95 -4.45
CA ILE A 6 23.10 4.75 -5.76
C ILE A 6 22.89 3.27 -6.05
N LEU A 7 23.89 2.43 -5.78
CA LEU A 7 23.81 0.98 -6.01
C LEU A 7 22.77 0.32 -5.10
N MET A 8 22.71 0.72 -3.83
CA MET A 8 21.65 0.30 -2.90
C MET A 8 20.26 0.76 -3.34
N THR A 9 20.14 1.98 -3.86
CA THR A 9 18.85 2.51 -4.33
C THR A 9 18.37 1.75 -5.57
N CYS A 10 19.27 1.48 -6.52
CA CYS A 10 18.99 0.63 -7.67
C CYS A 10 18.61 -0.80 -7.25
N PHE A 11 19.30 -1.37 -6.28
CA PHE A 11 19.02 -2.73 -5.80
C PHE A 11 17.64 -2.83 -5.14
N VAL A 12 17.26 -1.84 -4.33
CA VAL A 12 15.91 -1.76 -3.75
C VAL A 12 14.86 -1.59 -4.84
N PHE A 13 15.12 -0.76 -5.86
CA PHE A 13 14.20 -0.60 -7.00
C PHE A 13 14.03 -1.90 -7.79
N LEU A 14 15.13 -2.62 -8.03
CA LEU A 14 15.13 -3.90 -8.71
C LEU A 14 14.37 -4.95 -7.89
N ALA A 15 14.62 -5.02 -6.58
CA ALA A 15 13.91 -5.92 -5.68
C ALA A 15 12.41 -5.64 -5.66
N THR A 16 11.99 -4.36 -5.68
CA THR A 16 10.56 -4.01 -5.79
C THR A 16 9.94 -4.33 -7.15
N ALA A 17 10.73 -4.29 -8.23
CA ALA A 17 10.27 -4.65 -9.57
C ALA A 17 10.10 -6.18 -9.74
N VAL A 18 10.85 -6.98 -8.98
CA VAL A 18 10.79 -8.46 -8.98
C VAL A 18 9.68 -9.01 -8.05
N VAL A 19 8.90 -8.14 -7.38
CA VAL A 19 7.67 -8.57 -6.69
C VAL A 19 6.45 -8.47 -7.62
N PRO A 20 6.26 -9.37 -8.59
CA PRO A 20 4.90 -9.71 -9.00
C PRO A 20 4.59 -11.19 -8.77
N GLU A 21 3.30 -11.43 -8.52
CA GLU A 21 2.60 -12.73 -8.56
C GLU A 21 2.64 -13.67 -7.33
N THR A 22 2.25 -13.19 -6.14
CA THR A 22 1.49 -14.06 -5.20
C THR A 22 -0.01 -14.00 -5.50
N PHE A 23 -0.39 -14.30 -6.75
CA PHE A 23 -1.78 -14.51 -7.17
C PHE A 23 -2.09 -16.00 -7.26
N GLY A 24 -1.89 -16.72 -6.16
CA GLY A 24 -2.18 -18.15 -6.06
C GLY A 24 -3.01 -18.47 -4.82
N GLN A 25 -4.07 -17.71 -4.54
CA GLN A 25 -4.99 -18.07 -3.46
C GLN A 25 -6.30 -18.57 -4.05
N ASP A 26 -6.49 -19.89 -3.96
CA ASP A 26 -7.64 -20.62 -4.46
C ASP A 26 -8.96 -19.94 -4.13
N ARG A 27 -9.85 -19.89 -5.12
CA ARG A 27 -11.18 -19.27 -5.03
C ARG A 27 -12.13 -20.11 -4.16
N ARG A 28 -11.80 -20.34 -2.88
CA ARG A 28 -12.84 -20.70 -1.91
C ARG A 28 -13.74 -19.49 -1.68
N ARG A 29 -15.03 -19.64 -2.03
CA ARG A 29 -16.10 -18.73 -1.59
C ARG A 29 -16.09 -18.75 -0.06
N SER A 30 -15.44 -17.76 0.58
CA SER A 30 -15.52 -17.66 2.04
C SER A 30 -16.89 -17.17 2.43
N ARG A 31 -17.40 -17.70 3.53
CA ARG A 31 -18.65 -17.25 4.15
C ARG A 31 -18.58 -15.84 4.74
N PHE A 32 -17.37 -15.27 4.88
CA PHE A 32 -17.16 -13.92 5.40
C PHE A 32 -17.60 -12.82 4.42
N GLY A 33 -18.27 -11.79 4.96
CA GLY A 33 -18.69 -10.60 4.25
C GLY A 33 -17.55 -9.87 3.51
N ARG A 34 -17.88 -9.20 2.41
CA ARG A 34 -16.86 -8.55 1.54
C ARG A 34 -16.09 -7.42 2.26
N LYS A 35 -16.72 -6.77 3.25
CA LYS A 35 -16.08 -5.76 4.11
C LYS A 35 -15.08 -6.40 5.07
N SER A 36 -15.43 -7.52 5.70
CA SER A 36 -14.52 -8.23 6.61
C SER A 36 -13.32 -8.82 5.87
N ARG A 37 -13.47 -9.28 4.62
CA ARG A 37 -12.32 -9.62 3.77
C ARG A 37 -11.37 -8.44 3.53
N THR A 38 -11.91 -7.25 3.30
CA THR A 38 -11.08 -6.05 3.07
C THR A 38 -10.31 -5.71 4.34
N ALA A 39 -10.99 -5.74 5.49
CA ALA A 39 -10.35 -5.54 6.79
C ALA A 39 -9.31 -6.64 7.10
N ALA A 40 -9.59 -7.90 6.78
CA ALA A 40 -8.67 -9.01 7.00
C ALA A 40 -7.41 -8.91 6.12
N ILE A 41 -7.53 -8.45 4.88
CA ILE A 41 -6.36 -8.19 4.03
C ILE A 41 -5.50 -7.08 4.62
N ILE A 42 -6.12 -5.98 5.06
CA ILE A 42 -5.41 -4.84 5.66
C ILE A 42 -4.75 -5.25 6.98
N GLY A 43 -5.51 -5.85 7.88
CA GLY A 43 -5.03 -6.33 9.18
C GLY A 43 -3.98 -7.41 9.03
N GLY A 44 -4.19 -8.38 8.13
CA GLY A 44 -3.22 -9.42 7.82
C GLY A 44 -1.91 -8.86 7.26
N GLY A 45 -1.99 -7.89 6.35
CA GLY A 45 -0.82 -7.19 5.84
C GLY A 45 -0.09 -6.40 6.92
N ALA A 46 -0.82 -5.73 7.81
CA ALA A 46 -0.23 -5.00 8.94
C ALA A 46 0.45 -5.95 9.93
N VAL A 47 -0.19 -7.06 10.29
CA VAL A 47 0.38 -8.08 11.20
C VAL A 47 1.60 -8.73 10.59
N ALA A 48 1.53 -9.19 9.34
CA ALA A 48 2.68 -9.77 8.65
C ALA A 48 3.85 -8.78 8.56
N GLY A 49 3.54 -7.53 8.22
CA GLY A 49 4.53 -6.45 8.22
C GLY A 49 5.11 -6.19 9.61
N ALA A 50 4.29 -6.23 10.66
CA ALA A 50 4.73 -6.04 12.04
C ALA A 50 5.70 -7.14 12.48
N LEU A 51 5.42 -8.39 12.12
CA LEU A 51 6.27 -9.53 12.42
C LEU A 51 7.64 -9.41 11.72
N LEU A 52 7.68 -8.89 10.49
CA LEU A 52 8.93 -8.78 9.71
C LEU A 52 9.75 -7.52 10.03
N GLY A 53 9.11 -6.41 10.38
CA GLY A 53 9.77 -5.11 10.48
C GLY A 53 9.30 -4.22 11.62
N GLY A 54 8.64 -4.80 12.63
CA GLY A 54 8.08 -4.08 13.77
C GLY A 54 7.07 -3.01 13.34
N THR A 55 7.04 -1.90 14.06
CA THR A 55 6.10 -0.79 13.80
C THR A 55 6.23 -0.20 12.39
N LYS A 56 7.46 -0.15 11.85
CA LYS A 56 7.70 0.32 10.47
C LYS A 56 7.15 -0.67 9.45
N GLY A 57 7.43 -1.96 9.64
CA GLY A 57 6.90 -3.03 8.79
C GLY A 57 5.37 -3.10 8.84
N ALA A 58 4.75 -2.85 9.99
CA ALA A 58 3.30 -2.77 10.13
C ALA A 58 2.68 -1.66 9.27
N ALA A 59 3.33 -0.48 9.24
CA ALA A 59 2.91 0.64 8.40
C ALA A 59 3.07 0.33 6.89
N ILE A 60 4.15 -0.35 6.51
CA ILE A 60 4.40 -0.80 5.13
C ILE A 60 3.35 -1.84 4.71
N GLY A 61 3.22 -2.91 5.50
CA GLY A 61 2.32 -4.03 5.19
C GLY A 61 0.85 -3.63 5.24
N GLY A 62 0.44 -2.89 6.28
CA GLY A 62 -0.92 -2.37 6.41
C GLY A 62 -1.25 -1.30 5.38
N GLY A 63 -0.31 -0.38 5.12
CA GLY A 63 -0.47 0.64 4.09
C GLY A 63 -0.59 0.06 2.68
N GLY A 64 0.30 -0.87 2.32
CA GLY A 64 0.30 -1.56 1.03
C GLY A 64 -0.94 -2.41 0.83
N ALA A 65 -1.31 -3.20 1.84
CA ALA A 65 -2.53 -3.99 1.82
C ALA A 65 -3.78 -3.11 1.72
N THR A 66 -3.79 -1.92 2.32
CA THR A 66 -4.90 -0.95 2.18
C THR A 66 -5.02 -0.42 0.76
N VAL A 67 -3.91 0.00 0.16
CA VAL A 67 -3.89 0.49 -1.23
C VAL A 67 -4.39 -0.58 -2.19
N TYR A 68 -4.00 -1.84 -2.00
CA TYR A 68 -4.46 -2.98 -2.78
C TYR A 68 -5.94 -3.29 -2.54
N ALA A 69 -6.34 -3.49 -1.27
CA ALA A 69 -7.68 -3.94 -0.90
C ALA A 69 -8.77 -2.93 -1.32
N MET A 70 -8.50 -1.63 -1.20
CA MET A 70 -9.44 -0.56 -1.58
C MET A 70 -9.58 -0.41 -3.11
N ASN A 71 -8.57 -0.83 -3.87
CA ASN A 71 -8.61 -0.81 -5.33
C ASN A 71 -9.24 -2.06 -5.95
N ARG A 72 -9.38 -3.15 -5.19
CA ARG A 72 -9.96 -4.43 -5.64
C ARG A 72 -11.46 -4.32 -5.92
N GLY A 73 -11.96 -5.06 -6.91
CA GLY A 73 -13.37 -5.01 -7.35
C GLY A 73 -14.42 -5.31 -6.25
N ALA A 74 -14.04 -6.04 -5.20
CA ALA A 74 -14.91 -6.27 -4.04
C ALA A 74 -15.14 -4.98 -3.22
N ALA A 75 -14.09 -4.20 -2.97
CA ALA A 75 -14.23 -2.93 -2.25
C ALA A 75 -15.00 -1.90 -3.09
N ARG A 76 -14.81 -1.90 -4.43
CA ARG A 76 -15.48 -0.94 -5.33
C ARG A 76 -17.00 -0.99 -5.26
N ARG A 77 -17.57 -2.18 -5.02
CA ARG A 77 -19.02 -2.43 -4.95
C ARG A 77 -19.64 -2.16 -3.58
N ASN A 78 -18.85 -2.10 -2.51
CA ASN A 78 -19.36 -2.04 -1.14
C ASN A 78 -18.98 -0.76 -0.39
N PHE A 79 -17.93 -0.07 -0.82
CA PHE A 79 -17.49 1.18 -0.22
C PHE A 79 -17.77 2.36 -1.14
N LYS A 80 -18.32 3.43 -0.56
CA LYS A 80 -18.50 4.72 -1.23
C LYS A 80 -17.18 5.16 -1.85
N ARG A 81 -17.26 5.78 -3.02
CA ARG A 81 -16.09 6.22 -3.80
C ARG A 81 -15.19 7.16 -2.99
N ARG A 82 -15.78 8.05 -2.17
CA ARG A 82 -15.06 8.97 -1.27
C ARG A 82 -14.25 8.21 -0.21
N ASN A 83 -14.86 7.27 0.49
CA ASN A 83 -14.20 6.48 1.53
C ASN A 83 -13.06 5.65 0.97
N ARG A 84 -13.22 5.10 -0.25
CA ARG A 84 -12.14 4.38 -0.93
C ARG A 84 -10.97 5.29 -1.27
N THR A 85 -11.21 6.48 -1.80
CA THR A 85 -10.13 7.42 -2.08
C THR A 85 -9.41 7.84 -0.80
N LEU A 86 -10.14 8.15 0.27
CA LEU A 86 -9.54 8.48 1.56
C LEU A 86 -8.71 7.32 2.11
N ALA A 87 -9.23 6.09 2.06
CA ALA A 87 -8.51 4.91 2.52
C ALA A 87 -7.29 4.58 1.65
N THR A 88 -7.37 4.75 0.33
CA THR A 88 -6.21 4.58 -0.57
C THR A 88 -5.14 5.64 -0.29
N VAL A 89 -5.53 6.89 -0.02
CA VAL A 89 -4.59 7.96 0.35
C VAL A 89 -3.97 7.66 1.71
N ALA A 90 -4.77 7.34 2.73
CA ALA A 90 -4.26 6.98 4.05
C ALA A 90 -3.33 5.75 3.99
N GLY A 91 -3.70 4.73 3.21
CA GLY A 91 -2.85 3.56 2.96
C GLY A 91 -1.54 3.91 2.25
N GLY A 92 -1.60 4.79 1.25
CA GLY A 92 -0.42 5.30 0.54
C GLY A 92 0.51 6.10 1.45
N THR A 93 -0.06 6.97 2.28
CA THR A 93 0.67 7.74 3.31
C THR A 93 1.32 6.81 4.32
N ALA A 94 0.59 5.82 4.85
CA ALA A 94 1.13 4.87 5.84
C ALA A 94 2.24 3.99 5.24
N LEU A 95 2.06 3.51 4.01
CA LEU A 95 3.09 2.76 3.29
C LEU A 95 4.33 3.63 3.07
N GLY A 96 4.14 4.83 2.52
CA GLY A 96 5.23 5.75 2.24
C GLY A 96 5.98 6.18 3.51
N ALA A 97 5.25 6.43 4.60
CA ALA A 97 5.82 6.72 5.90
C ALA A 97 6.61 5.54 6.46
N GLY A 98 6.07 4.32 6.36
CA GLY A 98 6.73 3.10 6.80
C GLY A 98 8.02 2.84 6.02
N VAL A 99 7.98 2.92 4.69
CA VAL A 99 9.15 2.76 3.82
C VAL A 99 10.18 3.86 4.08
N GLY A 100 9.74 5.12 4.17
CA GLY A 100 10.62 6.25 4.47
C GLY A 100 11.27 6.14 5.85
N ALA A 101 10.51 5.73 6.87
CA ALA A 101 11.03 5.49 8.21
C ALA A 101 12.04 4.34 8.26
N ALA A 102 11.84 3.31 7.44
CA ALA A 102 12.77 2.20 7.30
C ALA A 102 14.06 2.63 6.60
N ALA A 103 13.96 3.43 5.53
CA ALA A 103 15.09 3.84 4.70
C ALA A 103 15.94 4.96 5.32
N GLY A 104 15.34 5.92 6.02
CA GLY A 104 16.06 7.14 6.45
C GLY A 104 15.54 7.80 7.73
N GLY A 105 14.78 7.07 8.54
CA GLY A 105 14.27 7.57 9.83
C GLY A 105 13.18 8.63 9.68
N LYS A 106 13.02 9.49 10.70
CA LYS A 106 11.84 10.37 10.85
C LYS A 106 11.62 11.33 9.68
N LYS A 107 12.69 11.96 9.16
CA LYS A 107 12.59 12.91 8.04
C LYS A 107 12.18 12.21 6.74
N ALA A 108 12.76 11.04 6.48
CA ALA A 108 12.39 10.22 5.34
C ALA A 108 10.98 9.66 5.49
N ALA A 109 10.51 9.38 6.71
CA ALA A 109 9.12 9.00 6.97
C ALA A 109 8.15 10.11 6.55
N THR A 110 8.41 11.37 6.91
CA THR A 110 7.56 12.50 6.51
C THR A 110 7.59 12.70 5.00
N ALA A 111 8.77 12.66 4.38
CA ALA A 111 8.89 12.76 2.92
C ALA A 111 8.16 11.62 2.22
N GLY A 112 8.34 10.39 2.69
CA GLY A 112 7.67 9.20 2.19
C GLY A 112 6.15 9.27 2.38
N ALA A 113 5.68 9.81 3.51
CA ALA A 113 4.25 10.03 3.78
C ALA A 113 3.63 11.01 2.76
N ILE A 114 4.32 12.12 2.50
CA ILE A 114 3.89 13.13 1.52
C ILE A 114 3.87 12.53 0.11
N VAL A 115 4.94 11.85 -0.30
CA VAL A 115 5.03 11.22 -1.62
C VAL A 115 4.00 10.10 -1.78
N GLY A 116 3.83 9.26 -0.76
CA GLY A 116 2.86 8.16 -0.75
C GLY A 116 1.41 8.65 -0.77
N GLY A 117 1.07 9.64 0.06
CA GLY A 117 -0.26 10.24 0.09
C GLY A 117 -0.57 11.08 -1.16
N GLY A 118 0.37 11.92 -1.57
CA GLY A 118 0.27 12.75 -2.76
C GLY A 118 0.20 11.93 -4.05
N GLY A 119 1.07 10.92 -4.21
CA GLY A 119 1.09 10.03 -5.36
C GLY A 119 -0.19 9.20 -5.48
N THR A 120 -0.70 8.66 -4.38
CA THR A 120 -1.97 7.92 -4.39
C THR A 120 -3.20 8.81 -4.59
N TYR A 121 -3.16 10.06 -4.14
CA TYR A 121 -4.18 11.06 -4.44
C TYR A 121 -4.20 11.39 -5.94
N LEU A 122 -3.04 11.68 -6.53
CA LEU A 122 -2.90 11.96 -7.96
C LEU A 122 -3.34 10.77 -8.81
N TYR A 123 -2.94 9.55 -8.45
CA TYR A 123 -3.41 8.32 -9.10
C TYR A 123 -4.94 8.18 -9.01
N SER A 124 -5.52 8.47 -7.85
CA SER A 124 -6.97 8.43 -7.67
C SER A 124 -7.68 9.49 -8.51
N ARG A 125 -7.05 10.66 -8.72
CA ARG A 125 -7.57 11.75 -9.56
C ARG A 125 -7.46 11.42 -11.06
N SER A 126 -6.32 10.91 -11.53
CA SER A 126 -6.13 10.54 -12.94
C SER A 126 -7.08 9.42 -13.36
N LYS A 127 -7.33 8.45 -12.47
CA LYS A 127 -8.31 7.36 -12.69
C LYS A 127 -9.77 7.84 -12.68
N ARG A 128 -10.04 9.05 -12.16
CA ARG A 128 -11.35 9.71 -12.29
C ARG A 128 -11.47 10.39 -13.66
N ALA A 129 -10.40 11.05 -14.13
CA ALA A 129 -10.38 11.73 -15.43
C ALA A 129 -10.50 10.74 -16.61
N ARG A 130 -9.91 9.53 -16.49
CA ARG A 130 -9.95 8.50 -17.54
C ARG A 130 -11.22 7.64 -17.57
N ARG A 131 -12.25 7.96 -16.78
CA ARG A 131 -13.57 7.32 -16.94
C ARG A 131 -14.45 8.28 -17.73
N PRO A 132 -14.45 8.19 -19.08
CA PRO A 132 -15.50 8.83 -19.84
C PRO A 132 -16.82 8.23 -19.35
N TYR A 133 -17.82 9.09 -19.17
CA TYR A 133 -19.20 8.66 -19.14
C TYR A 133 -19.55 8.04 -20.51
#